data_AF-A0A2U0DM77-F1
#
_entry.id   AF-A0A2U0DM77-F1
#
_cell.length_a   1.000
_cell.length_b   1.000
_cell.length_c   1.000
_cell.angle_alpha   90.00
_cell.angle_beta   90.00
_cell.angle_gamma   90.00
#
_symmetry.space_group_name_H-M   'P 1'
#
loop_
_entity.id
_entity.type
_entity.pdbx_description
1 polymer ?
#
loop_
_entity_poly.entity_id
_entity_poly.type
_entity_poly.pdbx_seq_one_letter_code
_entity_poly.pdbx_strand_id
1 'polypeptide(L)' 'MVKPIKTEKQYEEYIERIYVLLQKDIKANSKESNELEVLSILVKKHEEKYYPIEKPKSL' A
#
# COMPACT_ATOMS: atom_id res chain seq x y z
N MET A 1 5.26 3.12 -14.27
CA MET A 1 4.56 1.81 -14.14
C MET A 1 4.78 1.31 -12.73
N VAL A 2 3.71 0.99 -12.00
CA VAL A 2 3.80 0.43 -10.65
C VAL A 2 4.34 -1.00 -10.75
N LYS A 3 5.31 -1.34 -9.90
CA LYS A 3 5.97 -2.66 -9.89
C LYS A 3 5.74 -3.37 -8.55
N PRO A 4 5.81 -4.71 -8.48
CA PRO A 4 5.81 -5.43 -7.22
C PRO A 4 6.93 -4.93 -6.29
N ILE A 5 6.62 -4.87 -4.99
CA ILE A 5 7.58 -4.49 -3.95
C ILE A 5 8.54 -5.66 -3.72
N LYS A 6 9.85 -5.41 -3.92
CA LYS A 6 10.91 -6.41 -3.74
C LYS A 6 11.96 -5.98 -2.69
N THR A 7 12.00 -4.71 -2.35
CA THR A 7 12.91 -4.14 -1.37
C THR A 7 12.16 -3.26 -0.39
N GLU A 8 12.72 -3.08 0.80
CA GLU A 8 12.18 -2.19 1.83
C GLU A 8 12.08 -0.74 1.35
N LYS A 9 13.08 -0.26 0.59
CA LYS A 9 13.02 1.06 -0.04
C LYS A 9 11.78 1.25 -0.93
N GLN A 10 11.41 0.25 -1.73
CA GLN A 10 10.20 0.34 -2.57
C GLN A 10 8.92 0.33 -1.73
N TYR A 11 8.94 -0.37 -0.60
CA TYR A 11 7.83 -0.37 0.35
C TYR A 11 7.64 1.04 0.94
N GLU A 12 8.72 1.65 1.44
CA GLU A 12 8.71 3.01 1.99
C GLU A 12 8.26 4.05 0.95
N GLU A 13 8.80 4.01 -0.27
CA GLU A 13 8.39 4.89 -1.38
C GLU A 13 6.89 4.79 -1.67
N TYR A 14 6.32 3.59 -1.61
CA TYR A 14 4.89 3.39 -1.88
C TYR A 14 4.02 3.84 -0.70
N ILE A 15 4.47 3.65 0.53
CA ILE A 15 3.80 4.20 1.73
C ILE A 15 3.77 5.72 1.68
N GLU A 16 4.90 6.37 1.38
CA GLU A 16 4.98 7.82 1.25
C GLU A 16 4.04 8.32 0.14
N ARG A 17 4.01 7.62 -1.00
CA ARG A 17 3.13 7.97 -2.10
C ARG A 17 1.65 7.85 -1.74
N ILE A 18 1.27 6.77 -1.05
CA ILE A 18 -0.10 6.59 -0.52
C ILE A 18 -0.45 7.75 0.42
N TYR A 19 0.45 8.10 1.33
CA TYR A 19 0.23 9.19 2.28
C TYR A 19 -0.02 10.53 1.57
N VAL A 20 0.77 10.87 0.55
CA VAL A 20 0.57 12.07 -0.27
C VAL A 20 -0.77 12.03 -1.03
N LEU A 21 -1.19 10.86 -1.51
CA LEU A 21 -2.47 10.70 -2.21
C LEU A 21 -3.66 10.89 -1.26
N LEU A 22 -3.58 10.37 -0.03
CA LEU A 22 -4.65 10.51 0.98
C LEU A 22 -4.89 11.96 1.43
N GLN A 23 -3.91 12.85 1.30
CA GLN A 23 -4.06 14.28 1.59
C GLN A 23 -4.72 15.07 0.47
N LYS A 24 -4.93 14.47 -0.70
CA LYS A 24 -5.53 15.12 -1.86
C LYS A 24 -7.02 14.85 -1.93
N ASP A 25 -7.75 15.79 -2.51
CA ASP A 25 -9.14 15.57 -2.91
C ASP A 25 -9.18 14.72 -4.19
N ILE A 26 -9.16 13.40 -4.01
CA ILE A 26 -9.13 12.42 -5.10
C ILE A 26 -10.55 12.14 -5.57
N LYS A 27 -10.81 12.40 -6.85
CA LYS A 27 -12.08 12.04 -7.49
C LYS A 27 -12.13 10.53 -7.75
N ALA A 28 -13.30 9.93 -7.54
CA ALA A 28 -13.54 8.55 -7.94
C ALA A 28 -13.23 8.31 -9.42
N ASN A 29 -12.69 7.14 -9.76
CA ASN A 29 -12.27 6.75 -11.12
C ASN A 29 -11.18 7.64 -11.76
N SER A 30 -10.54 8.52 -10.98
CA SER A 30 -9.38 9.29 -11.43
C SER A 30 -8.13 8.40 -11.51
N LYS A 31 -7.09 8.91 -12.18
CA LYS A 31 -5.79 8.21 -12.26
C LYS A 31 -5.19 8.05 -10.86
N GLU A 32 -5.35 9.06 -10.02
CA GLU A 32 -4.89 9.10 -8.64
C GLU A 32 -5.65 8.09 -7.76
N SER A 33 -6.97 7.94 -7.97
CA SER A 33 -7.77 6.90 -7.30
C SER A 33 -7.28 5.50 -7.67
N ASN A 34 -7.05 5.27 -8.97
CA ASN A 34 -6.55 3.97 -9.45
C ASN A 34 -5.12 3.71 -8.95
N GLU A 35 -4.28 4.75 -8.87
CA GLU A 35 -2.93 4.65 -8.32
C GLU A 35 -2.97 4.27 -6.83
N LEU A 36 -3.79 4.95 -6.04
CA LEU A 36 -3.97 4.70 -4.61
C LEU A 36 -4.42 3.27 -4.34
N GLU A 37 -5.39 2.77 -5.11
CA GLU A 37 -5.89 1.39 -5.00
C GLU A 37 -4.79 0.37 -5.28
N VAL A 38 -4.07 0.53 -6.40
CA VAL A 38 -3.00 -0.39 -6.80
C VAL A 38 -1.86 -0.39 -5.77
N LEU A 39 -1.43 0.78 -5.29
CA LEU A 39 -0.38 0.88 -4.28
C LEU A 39 -0.81 0.21 -2.96
N SER A 40 -2.05 0.44 -2.53
CA SER A 40 -2.60 -0.15 -1.30
C SER A 40 -2.63 -1.67 -1.35
N ILE A 41 -3.00 -2.25 -2.50
CA ILE A 41 -2.97 -3.72 -2.70
C ILE A 41 -1.55 -4.26 -2.62
N LEU A 42 -0.57 -3.58 -3.21
CA LEU A 42 0.83 -4.02 -3.21
C LEU A 42 1.45 -3.95 -1.81
N VAL A 43 1.20 -2.85 -1.09
CA VAL A 43 1.64 -2.66 0.30
C VAL A 43 1.04 -3.75 1.18
N LYS A 44 -0.28 -3.97 1.14
CA LYS A 44 -0.94 -5.01 1.92
C LYS A 44 -0.34 -6.41 1.67
N LYS A 45 -0.12 -6.77 0.41
CA LYS A 45 0.50 -8.07 0.06
C LYS A 45 1.93 -8.19 0.58
N HIS A 46 2.67 -7.08 0.63
CA HIS A 46 4.00 -7.05 1.23
C HIS A 46 3.91 -7.24 2.75
N GLU A 47 3.02 -6.51 3.42
CA GLU A 47 2.80 -6.64 4.86
C GLU A 47 2.34 -8.04 5.25
N GLU A 48 1.41 -8.66 4.55
CA GLU A 48 0.98 -10.04 4.82
C GLU A 48 2.14 -11.05 4.75
N LYS A 49 3.14 -10.78 3.91
CA LYS A 49 4.31 -11.65 3.73
C LYS A 49 5.40 -11.42 4.79
N TYR A 50 5.65 -10.17 5.17
CA TYR A 50 6.79 -9.79 6.02
C TYR A 50 6.40 -9.41 7.45
N TYR A 51 5.17 -8.94 7.65
CA TYR A 51 4.58 -8.53 8.92
C TYR A 51 3.25 -9.28 9.17
N PRO A 52 3.28 -10.62 9.23
CA PRO A 52 2.06 -11.39 9.47
C PRO A 52 1.47 -11.02 10.83
N ILE A 53 0.20 -10.60 10.84
CA ILE A 53 -0.52 -10.36 12.09
C ILE A 53 -0.73 -11.72 12.74
N GLU A 54 -0.05 -11.97 13.86
CA GLU A 54 -0.34 -13.12 14.69
C GLU A 54 -1.80 -13.02 15.13
N LYS A 55 -2.60 -14.06 14.82
CA LYS A 55 -3.96 -14.14 15.35
C LYS A 55 -3.87 -14.04 16.88
N PRO A 56 -4.78 -13.30 17.54
CA PRO A 56 -4.80 -13.29 18.99
C PRO A 56 -4.89 -14.75 19.46
N LYS A 57 -3.93 -15.18 20.29
CA LYS A 57 -4.03 -16.47 20.97
C LYS A 57 -5.33 -16.43 21.78
N SER A 58 -6.30 -17.23 21.38
CA SER A 58 -7.45 -17.52 22.23
C SER A 58 -6.92 -18.17 23.51
N LEU A 59 -7.12 -17.52 24.65
CA LEU A 59 -6.86 -18.07 25.98
C LEU A 59 -7.80 -19.24 26.27
#